data_AF-A0A9E3YW71-F1
#
_entry.id   AF-A0A9E3YW71-F1
#
_cell.length_a   1.000
_cell.length_b   1.000
_cell.length_c   1.000
_cell.angle_alpha   90.00
_cell.angle_beta   90.00
_cell.angle_gamma   90.00
#
_symmetry.space_group_name_H-M   'P 1'
#
loop_
_entity.id
_entity.type
_entity.pdbx_description
1 polymer ?
#
loop_
_entity_poly.entity_id
_entity_poly.type
_entity_poly.pdbx_seq_one_letter_code
_entity_poly.pdbx_strand_id
1 'polypeptide(L)'
;MSRLVLFVHGWSVTHTDTYGELPERLVAEATRDPALALDVRHLYLGRYISFHDEVRVADIARAFEDAIRRELGTLIEAGQRFIAITHSTGGPVVRHWWDHYYVQSGRSGSCPMSHLIMLAPANFGSALAQLGKARVGRLKSWFEGVEPGAAVLDWLELGSPEAWELNLNWFDYADAIGREDRVFPFVLTGQSIDRKFYDHVNAYTGE
;
A
#
# COMPACT_ATOMS: atom_id res chain seq x y z
N MET A 1 -8.57 -17.59 -18.27
CA MET A 1 -7.94 -16.26 -18.24
C MET A 1 -6.80 -16.29 -17.23
N SER A 2 -5.70 -15.59 -17.50
CA SER A 2 -4.61 -15.46 -16.53
C SER A 2 -5.05 -14.61 -15.33
N ARG A 3 -4.50 -14.92 -14.16
CA ARG A 3 -4.69 -14.13 -12.94
C ARG A 3 -3.74 -12.94 -13.01
N LEU A 4 -4.31 -11.74 -13.02
CA LEU A 4 -3.53 -10.50 -13.05
C LEU A 4 -3.00 -10.18 -11.65
N VAL A 5 -1.68 -10.16 -11.49
CA VAL A 5 -0.98 -9.84 -10.24
C VAL A 5 -0.28 -8.51 -10.41
N LEU A 6 -0.60 -7.55 -9.56
CA LEU A 6 -0.13 -6.17 -9.63
C LEU A 6 0.73 -5.82 -8.42
N PHE A 7 2.02 -5.61 -8.65
CA PHE A 7 2.91 -5.02 -7.64
C PHE A 7 2.75 -3.51 -7.63
N VAL A 8 2.27 -2.96 -6.52
CA VAL A 8 1.97 -1.52 -6.39
C VAL A 8 3.14 -0.81 -5.73
N HIS A 9 3.89 -0.06 -6.51
CA HIS A 9 5.03 0.72 -6.02
C HIS A 9 4.55 2.08 -5.53
N GLY A 10 4.96 2.43 -4.31
CA GLY A 10 4.53 3.63 -3.61
C GLY A 10 4.96 4.95 -4.24
N TRP A 11 4.62 6.02 -3.54
CA TRP A 11 5.00 7.38 -3.89
C TRP A 11 6.52 7.57 -3.72
N SER A 12 7.16 8.30 -4.65
CA SER A 12 8.61 8.57 -4.67
C SER A 12 9.54 7.36 -4.76
N VAL A 13 9.05 6.20 -5.23
CA VAL A 13 9.91 5.03 -5.46
C VAL A 13 10.87 5.29 -6.63
N THR A 14 12.17 5.35 -6.31
CA THR A 14 13.26 5.48 -7.29
C THR A 14 13.88 4.13 -7.66
N HIS A 15 13.59 3.08 -6.88
CA HIS A 15 14.15 1.73 -7.04
C HIS A 15 13.06 0.68 -6.90
N THR A 16 12.98 -0.25 -7.86
CA THR A 16 11.93 -1.27 -7.93
C THR A 16 12.14 -2.46 -6.98
N ASP A 17 13.25 -2.45 -6.26
CA ASP A 17 13.76 -3.55 -5.43
C ASP A 17 12.96 -3.73 -4.12
N THR A 18 11.90 -2.94 -3.92
CA THR A 18 11.00 -3.00 -2.75
C THR A 18 10.45 -4.42 -2.52
N TYR A 19 10.29 -5.20 -3.58
CA TYR A 19 9.76 -6.57 -3.53
C TYR A 19 10.84 -7.66 -3.58
N GLY A 20 12.12 -7.29 -3.57
CA GLY A 20 13.22 -8.22 -3.82
C GLY A 20 12.99 -9.03 -5.10
N GLU A 21 13.28 -10.33 -5.03
CA GLU A 21 13.11 -11.27 -6.15
C GLU A 21 11.70 -11.87 -6.26
N LEU A 22 10.73 -11.38 -5.46
CA LEU A 22 9.38 -11.96 -5.44
C LEU A 22 8.69 -11.90 -6.82
N PRO A 23 8.72 -10.79 -7.57
CA PRO A 23 8.10 -10.73 -8.90
C PRO A 23 8.68 -11.77 -9.85
N GLU A 24 10.01 -11.85 -9.95
CA GLU A 24 10.73 -12.80 -10.80
C GLU A 24 10.45 -14.23 -10.37
N ARG A 25 10.37 -14.47 -9.06
CA ARG A 25 10.02 -15.78 -8.51
C ARG A 25 8.62 -16.21 -8.92
N LEU A 26 7.63 -15.33 -8.86
CA LEU A 26 6.26 -15.64 -9.29
C LEU A 26 6.19 -15.96 -10.79
N VAL A 27 6.92 -15.21 -11.63
CA VAL A 27 7.03 -15.50 -13.07
C VAL A 27 7.69 -16.85 -13.32
N ALA A 28 8.76 -17.17 -12.59
CA ALA A 28 9.44 -18.45 -12.68
C ALA A 28 8.52 -19.61 -12.28
N GLU A 29 7.75 -19.47 -11.19
CA GLU A 29 6.78 -20.51 -10.80
C GLU A 29 5.65 -20.66 -11.81
N ALA A 30 5.10 -19.56 -12.35
CA ALA A 30 4.08 -19.63 -13.40
C ALA A 30 4.59 -20.26 -14.71
N THR A 31 5.89 -20.17 -14.97
CA THR A 31 6.54 -20.85 -16.09
C THR A 31 6.70 -22.35 -15.84
N ARG A 32 7.00 -22.74 -14.60
CA ARG A 32 7.12 -24.16 -14.20
C ARG A 32 5.76 -24.86 -14.13
N ASP A 33 4.74 -24.16 -13.64
CA ASP A 33 3.38 -24.65 -13.55
C ASP A 33 2.41 -23.71 -14.32
N PRO A 34 2.13 -24.02 -15.60
CA PRO A 34 1.19 -23.25 -16.41
C PRO A 34 -0.23 -23.18 -15.83
N ALA A 35 -0.61 -24.06 -14.89
CA ALA A 35 -1.94 -24.02 -14.25
C ALA A 35 -2.10 -22.79 -13.34
N LEU A 36 -0.99 -22.20 -12.86
CA LEU A 36 -1.02 -20.94 -12.12
C LEU A 36 -1.49 -19.78 -12.99
N ALA A 37 -1.07 -19.76 -14.27
CA ALA A 37 -1.46 -18.78 -15.29
C ALA A 37 -1.40 -17.33 -14.76
N LEU A 38 -0.23 -16.87 -14.30
CA LEU A 38 -0.06 -15.52 -13.74
C LEU A 38 0.36 -14.51 -14.82
N ASP A 39 -0.28 -13.34 -14.83
CA ASP A 39 0.16 -12.14 -15.55
C ASP A 39 0.68 -11.15 -14.50
N VAL A 40 2.00 -11.07 -14.35
CA VAL A 40 2.65 -10.22 -13.33
C VAL A 40 2.96 -8.85 -13.92
N ARG A 41 2.43 -7.80 -13.31
CA ARG A 41 2.61 -6.40 -13.72
C ARG A 41 3.00 -5.51 -12.55
N HIS A 42 3.52 -4.33 -12.87
CA HIS A 42 3.96 -3.35 -11.89
C HIS A 42 3.21 -2.03 -12.13
N LEU A 43 2.66 -1.46 -11.06
CA LEU A 43 2.04 -0.14 -11.06
C LEU A 43 2.91 0.83 -10.29
N TYR A 44 3.25 1.98 -10.90
CA TYR A 44 4.12 2.98 -10.29
C TYR A 44 3.33 4.25 -10.00
N LEU A 45 3.11 4.54 -8.72
CA LEU A 45 2.38 5.74 -8.29
C LEU A 45 3.26 7.00 -8.27
N GLY A 46 4.58 6.83 -8.31
CA GLY A 46 5.58 7.90 -8.16
C GLY A 46 6.19 8.48 -9.43
N ARG A 47 5.56 8.41 -10.61
CA ARG A 47 6.10 9.13 -11.80
C ARG A 47 5.98 10.67 -11.70
N TYR A 48 5.29 11.18 -10.68
CA TYR A 48 5.22 12.60 -10.37
C TYR A 48 5.99 12.86 -9.07
N ILE A 49 7.24 13.32 -9.20
CA ILE A 49 8.01 13.87 -8.08
C ILE A 49 7.35 15.20 -7.74
N SER A 50 6.39 15.19 -6.81
CA SER A 50 5.83 16.42 -6.27
C SER A 50 6.47 16.66 -4.91
N PHE A 51 7.23 17.74 -4.82
CA PHE A 51 7.76 18.33 -3.57
C PHE A 51 6.65 19.08 -2.80
N HIS A 52 5.40 18.61 -2.88
CA HIS A 52 4.27 19.24 -2.21
C HIS A 52 4.01 18.50 -0.89
N ASP A 53 4.23 19.20 0.22
CA ASP A 53 4.16 18.67 1.59
C ASP A 53 2.74 18.25 2.02
N GLU A 54 1.75 18.65 1.23
CA GLU A 54 0.33 18.47 1.48
C GLU A 54 -0.20 17.10 1.03
N VAL A 55 0.60 16.29 0.32
CA VAL A 55 0.17 14.98 -0.16
C VAL A 55 -0.18 14.08 1.01
N ARG A 56 -1.44 13.64 1.06
CA ARG A 56 -1.97 12.70 2.06
C ARG A 56 -2.10 11.30 1.47
N VAL A 57 -2.30 10.30 2.33
CA VAL A 57 -2.65 8.91 1.91
C VAL A 57 -3.87 8.91 0.98
N ALA A 58 -4.86 9.78 1.23
CA ALA A 58 -6.04 9.94 0.39
C ALA A 58 -5.69 10.39 -1.04
N ASP A 59 -4.72 11.29 -1.21
CA ASP A 59 -4.30 11.78 -2.52
C ASP A 59 -3.56 10.68 -3.30
N ILE A 60 -2.71 9.90 -2.61
CA ILE A 60 -2.05 8.74 -3.20
C ILE A 60 -3.08 7.68 -3.61
N ALA A 61 -4.16 7.50 -2.83
CA ALA A 61 -5.26 6.59 -3.19
C ALA A 61 -6.04 7.06 -4.44
N ARG A 62 -6.20 8.37 -4.64
CA ARG A 62 -6.76 8.94 -5.89
C ARG A 62 -5.83 8.71 -7.07
N ALA A 63 -4.54 8.95 -6.89
CA ALA A 63 -3.53 8.66 -7.91
C ALA A 63 -3.51 7.16 -8.27
N PHE A 64 -3.77 6.27 -7.30
CA PHE A 64 -3.93 4.85 -7.54
C PHE A 64 -5.17 4.54 -8.39
N GLU A 65 -6.34 5.15 -8.15
CA GLU A 65 -7.52 5.00 -9.04
C GLU A 65 -7.17 5.43 -10.47
N ASP A 66 -6.57 6.61 -10.65
CA ASP A 66 -6.22 7.12 -11.97
C ASP A 66 -5.25 6.19 -12.70
N ALA A 67 -4.27 5.63 -11.97
CA ALA A 67 -3.32 4.68 -12.53
C ALA A 67 -4.00 3.34 -12.89
N ILE A 68 -4.89 2.82 -12.04
CA ILE A 68 -5.65 1.60 -12.34
C ILE A 68 -6.53 1.80 -13.58
N ARG A 69 -7.23 2.93 -13.69
CA ARG A 69 -8.07 3.25 -14.86
C ARG A 69 -7.25 3.35 -16.13
N ARG A 70 -6.10 4.02 -16.08
CA ARG A 70 -5.21 4.20 -17.22
C ARG A 70 -4.60 2.88 -17.69
N GLU A 71 -4.04 2.10 -16.77
CA GLU A 71 -3.24 0.91 -17.13
C GLU A 71 -4.09 -0.36 -17.29
N LEU A 72 -5.19 -0.48 -16.55
CA LEU A 72 -6.01 -1.70 -16.46
C LEU A 72 -7.48 -1.50 -16.86
N GLY A 73 -7.90 -0.29 -17.23
CA GLY A 73 -9.31 0.05 -17.49
C GLY A 73 -10.01 -0.90 -18.47
N THR A 74 -9.39 -1.18 -19.61
CA THR A 74 -9.94 -2.07 -20.64
C THR A 74 -10.08 -3.52 -20.16
N LEU A 75 -9.14 -4.01 -19.34
CA LEU A 75 -9.20 -5.35 -18.76
C LEU A 75 -10.31 -5.44 -17.71
N ILE A 76 -10.41 -4.40 -16.86
CA ILE A 76 -11.46 -4.30 -15.83
C ILE A 76 -12.85 -4.22 -16.47
N GLU A 77 -13.01 -3.45 -17.54
CA GLU A 77 -14.26 -3.35 -18.32
C GLU A 77 -14.64 -4.69 -18.97
N ALA A 78 -13.65 -5.50 -19.34
CA ALA A 78 -13.86 -6.88 -19.79
C ALA A 78 -14.15 -7.88 -18.65
N GLY A 79 -14.29 -7.40 -17.41
CA GLY A 79 -14.57 -8.22 -16.23
C GLY A 79 -13.34 -8.86 -15.58
N GLN A 80 -12.12 -8.54 -16.04
CA GLN A 80 -10.90 -9.08 -15.46
C GLN A 80 -10.60 -8.40 -14.12
N ARG A 81 -10.39 -9.22 -13.10
CA ARG A 81 -10.01 -8.78 -11.75
C ARG A 81 -8.51 -8.94 -11.53
N PHE A 82 -7.96 -8.18 -10.59
CA PHE A 82 -6.54 -8.20 -10.24
C PHE A 82 -6.29 -8.53 -8.76
N ILE A 83 -5.07 -8.97 -8.47
CA ILE A 83 -4.51 -9.18 -7.14
C ILE A 83 -3.52 -8.04 -6.91
N ALA A 84 -3.71 -7.25 -5.87
CA ALA A 84 -2.75 -6.21 -5.49
C ALA A 84 -1.75 -6.77 -4.48
N ILE A 85 -0.46 -6.63 -4.77
CA ILE A 85 0.64 -6.85 -3.81
C ILE A 85 1.21 -5.49 -3.47
N THR A 86 1.23 -5.17 -2.18
CA THR A 86 1.69 -3.89 -1.64
C THR A 86 2.76 -4.12 -0.58
N HIS A 87 3.59 -3.11 -0.34
CA HIS A 87 4.55 -3.09 0.77
C HIS A 87 4.40 -1.82 1.60
N SER A 88 4.62 -1.92 2.91
CA SER A 88 4.66 -0.77 3.84
C SER A 88 3.43 0.14 3.68
N THR A 89 3.61 1.43 3.40
CA THR A 89 2.55 2.43 3.20
C THR A 89 1.60 2.10 2.04
N GLY A 90 2.00 1.24 1.09
CA GLY A 90 1.13 0.77 0.02
C GLY A 90 -0.13 0.04 0.52
N GLY A 91 -0.04 -0.65 1.66
CA GLY A 91 -1.19 -1.30 2.29
C GLY A 91 -2.28 -0.29 2.64
N PRO A 92 -2.01 0.68 3.54
CA PRO A 92 -2.92 1.79 3.83
C PRO A 92 -3.48 2.53 2.60
N VAL A 93 -2.66 2.80 1.59
CA VAL A 93 -3.09 3.48 0.36
C VAL A 93 -4.16 2.67 -0.37
N VAL A 94 -3.91 1.38 -0.63
CA VAL A 94 -4.88 0.55 -1.36
C VAL A 94 -6.12 0.27 -0.50
N ARG A 95 -5.94 0.20 0.83
CA ARG A 95 -7.06 0.10 1.77
C ARG A 95 -7.98 1.33 1.71
N HIS A 96 -7.40 2.52 1.71
CA HIS A 96 -8.13 3.78 1.58
C HIS A 96 -8.79 3.90 0.20
N TRP A 97 -8.12 3.50 -0.87
CA TRP A 97 -8.72 3.48 -2.21
C TRP A 97 -9.97 2.61 -2.26
N TRP A 98 -9.89 1.39 -1.72
CA TRP A 98 -11.03 0.47 -1.71
C TRP A 98 -12.21 1.05 -0.91
N ASP A 99 -11.93 1.53 0.31
CA ASP A 99 -12.94 2.15 1.17
C ASP A 99 -13.65 3.33 0.47
N HIS A 100 -12.86 4.27 -0.06
CA HIS A 100 -13.37 5.47 -0.71
C HIS A 100 -14.17 5.18 -1.99
N TYR A 101 -13.61 4.35 -2.89
CA TYR A 101 -14.19 4.16 -4.23
C TYR A 101 -15.21 3.04 -4.32
N TYR A 102 -15.20 2.05 -3.44
CA TYR A 102 -16.06 0.86 -3.56
C TYR A 102 -16.98 0.63 -2.38
N VAL A 103 -16.65 1.16 -1.20
CA VAL A 103 -17.50 1.00 -0.02
C VAL A 103 -18.35 2.24 0.23
N GLN A 104 -17.70 3.38 0.51
CA GLN A 104 -18.40 4.63 0.82
C GLN A 104 -19.19 5.20 -0.37
N SER A 105 -18.67 5.06 -1.59
CA SER A 105 -19.31 5.59 -2.79
C SER A 105 -20.61 4.87 -3.16
N GLY A 106 -20.87 3.68 -2.59
CA GLY A 106 -21.98 2.82 -3.00
C GLY A 106 -21.91 2.38 -4.46
N ARG A 107 -20.74 2.43 -5.11
CA ARG A 107 -20.55 1.98 -6.50
C ARG A 107 -21.11 0.56 -6.65
N SER A 108 -22.14 0.43 -7.49
CA SER A 108 -22.94 -0.80 -7.64
C SER A 108 -22.22 -1.95 -8.37
N GLY A 109 -20.93 -1.79 -8.69
CA GLY A 109 -20.11 -2.79 -9.38
C GLY A 109 -19.19 -3.52 -8.42
N SER A 110 -18.83 -4.77 -8.74
CA SER A 110 -17.85 -5.52 -7.96
C SER A 110 -16.47 -4.83 -8.00
N CYS A 111 -15.76 -4.85 -6.89
CA CYS A 111 -14.41 -4.30 -6.84
C CYS A 111 -13.51 -5.08 -7.82
N PRO A 112 -12.77 -4.41 -8.72
CA PRO A 112 -11.87 -5.09 -9.66
C PRO A 112 -10.68 -5.73 -8.94
N MET A 113 -10.37 -5.28 -7.73
CA MET A 113 -9.43 -5.97 -6.86
C MET A 113 -10.11 -7.20 -6.24
N SER A 114 -9.48 -8.36 -6.38
CA SER A 114 -9.91 -9.62 -5.79
C SER A 114 -9.18 -9.91 -4.49
N HIS A 115 -7.87 -9.63 -4.44
CA HIS A 115 -7.04 -9.90 -3.28
C HIS A 115 -6.15 -8.68 -3.02
N LEU A 116 -5.94 -8.37 -1.75
CA LEU A 116 -4.98 -7.38 -1.27
C LEU A 116 -3.95 -8.08 -0.40
N ILE A 117 -2.77 -8.34 -0.94
CA ILE A 117 -1.64 -8.95 -0.22
C ILE A 117 -0.72 -7.81 0.25
N MET A 118 -0.56 -7.70 1.55
CA MET A 118 0.21 -6.64 2.19
C MET A 118 1.46 -7.22 2.83
N LEU A 119 2.63 -6.79 2.35
CA LEU A 119 3.93 -7.15 2.88
C LEU A 119 4.36 -6.08 3.89
N ALA A 120 4.47 -6.45 5.16
CA ALA A 120 4.81 -5.55 6.27
C ALA A 120 4.07 -4.18 6.22
N PRO A 121 2.73 -4.16 6.13
CA PRO A 121 1.98 -2.91 5.99
C PRO A 121 2.05 -2.05 7.25
N ALA A 122 2.11 -0.73 7.05
CA ALA A 122 1.98 0.25 8.14
C ALA A 122 0.52 0.51 8.53
N ASN A 123 -0.29 -0.54 8.68
CA ASN A 123 -1.75 -0.44 8.88
C ASN A 123 -2.14 0.34 10.15
N PHE A 124 -1.28 0.38 11.15
CA PHE A 124 -1.52 1.05 12.44
C PHE A 124 -0.54 2.20 12.67
N GLY A 125 0.12 2.68 11.60
CA GLY A 125 1.26 3.57 11.69
C GLY A 125 2.59 2.84 11.84
N SER A 126 3.64 3.60 12.10
CA SER A 126 5.03 3.14 12.19
C SER A 126 5.81 3.96 13.22
N ALA A 127 6.50 3.29 14.14
CA ALA A 127 7.42 3.94 15.08
C ALA A 127 8.56 4.70 14.37
N LEU A 128 8.90 4.29 13.14
CA LEU A 128 9.88 4.99 12.31
C LEU A 128 9.41 6.36 11.84
N ALA A 129 8.09 6.59 11.74
CA ALA A 129 7.55 7.91 11.42
C ALA A 129 7.84 8.92 12.54
N GLN A 130 7.80 8.49 13.81
CA GLN A 130 8.17 9.32 14.96
C GLN A 130 9.65 9.70 14.95
N LEU A 131 10.55 8.79 14.52
CA LEU A 131 11.96 9.11 14.34
C LEU A 131 12.24 9.97 13.13
N GLY A 132 11.50 9.76 12.04
CA GLY A 132 11.46 10.65 10.88
C GLY A 132 11.20 12.07 11.36
N LYS A 133 10.09 12.29 12.08
CA LYS A 133 9.72 13.58 12.70
C LYS A 133 10.79 14.13 13.65
N ALA A 134 11.41 13.30 14.49
CA ALA A 134 12.44 13.74 15.45
C ALA A 134 13.78 14.14 14.79
N ARG A 135 14.18 13.48 13.69
CA ARG A 135 15.36 13.85 12.89
C ARG A 135 15.08 15.04 11.98
N VAL A 136 13.88 15.11 11.41
CA VAL A 136 13.31 16.27 10.69
C VAL A 136 13.34 17.52 11.56
N GLY A 137 12.98 17.41 12.84
CA GLY A 137 13.06 18.53 13.79
C GLY A 137 14.46 19.14 13.94
N ARG A 138 15.54 18.40 13.61
CA ARG A 138 16.92 18.91 13.60
C ARG A 138 17.39 19.44 12.24
N LEU A 139 16.76 19.04 11.14
CA LEU A 139 17.01 19.57 9.78
C LEU A 139 16.14 20.80 9.44
N LYS A 140 15.04 21.02 10.18
CA LYS A 140 14.15 22.19 10.11
C LYS A 140 14.83 23.56 10.21
N SER A 141 16.10 23.63 10.63
CA SER A 141 16.84 24.89 10.73
C SER A 141 17.54 25.32 9.43
N TRP A 142 17.57 24.47 8.39
CA TRP A 142 18.38 24.71 7.19
C TRP A 142 17.59 24.88 5.88
N PHE A 143 16.32 24.50 5.84
CA PHE A 143 15.47 24.69 4.67
C PHE A 143 14.14 25.32 5.10
N GLU A 144 13.74 26.37 4.41
CA GLU A 144 12.52 27.13 4.62
C GLU A 144 11.26 26.27 4.40
N GLY A 145 10.96 25.37 5.33
CA GLY A 145 9.62 24.85 5.59
C GLY A 145 8.99 23.87 4.60
N VAL A 146 9.73 23.30 3.64
CA VAL A 146 9.17 22.33 2.67
C VAL A 146 9.85 20.96 2.80
N GLU A 147 9.10 19.97 3.31
CA GLU A 147 9.53 18.58 3.46
C GLU A 147 8.52 17.59 2.84
N PRO A 148 8.91 16.88 1.77
CA PRO A 148 8.03 15.91 1.11
C PRO A 148 7.52 14.85 2.08
N GLY A 149 6.20 14.76 2.24
CA GLY A 149 5.54 13.66 2.95
C GLY A 149 5.22 13.90 4.42
N ALA A 150 5.26 15.13 4.93
CA ALA A 150 4.85 15.45 6.31
C ALA A 150 3.46 14.90 6.65
N ALA A 151 2.46 15.12 5.80
CA ALA A 151 1.10 14.62 6.05
C ALA A 151 0.99 13.07 5.95
N VAL A 152 1.82 12.41 5.14
CA VAL A 152 1.93 10.94 5.15
C VAL A 152 2.60 10.46 6.43
N LEU A 153 3.62 11.16 6.94
CA LEU A 153 4.26 10.85 8.21
C LEU A 153 3.33 11.09 9.40
N ASP A 154 2.46 12.10 9.33
CA ASP A 154 1.39 12.32 10.31
C ASP A 154 0.39 11.17 10.28
N TRP A 155 -0.03 10.72 9.10
CA TRP A 155 -0.85 9.52 8.97
C TRP A 155 -0.16 8.28 9.55
N LEU A 156 1.15 8.13 9.32
CA LEU A 156 1.95 7.01 9.83
C LEU A 156 2.27 7.12 11.32
N GLU A 157 1.87 8.18 12.01
CA GLU A 157 1.97 8.23 13.46
C GLU A 157 1.14 7.09 14.08
N LEU A 158 1.70 6.44 15.10
CA LEU A 158 1.03 5.33 15.78
C LEU A 158 -0.28 5.82 16.39
N GLY A 159 -1.41 5.28 15.90
CA GLY A 159 -2.72 5.69 16.35
C GLY A 159 -3.18 7.07 15.85
N SER A 160 -2.65 7.55 14.71
CA SER A 160 -3.18 8.76 14.07
C SER A 160 -4.70 8.65 13.84
N PRO A 161 -5.45 9.77 13.93
CA PRO A 161 -6.91 9.75 13.76
C PRO A 161 -7.34 9.11 12.43
N GLU A 162 -6.64 9.44 11.34
CA GLU A 162 -6.93 8.93 10.01
C GLU A 162 -6.59 7.43 9.85
N ALA A 163 -5.52 6.95 10.47
CA ALA A 163 -5.24 5.51 10.48
C ALA A 163 -6.27 4.75 11.33
N TRP A 164 -6.67 5.31 12.47
CA TRP A 164 -7.69 4.74 13.33
C TRP A 164 -9.04 4.62 12.62
N GLU A 165 -9.50 5.71 11.98
CA GLU A 165 -10.74 5.73 11.20
C GLU A 165 -10.74 4.69 10.08
N LEU A 166 -9.65 4.61 9.29
CA LEU A 166 -9.54 3.60 8.23
C LEU A 166 -9.58 2.17 8.78
N ASN A 167 -9.02 1.93 9.97
CA ASN A 167 -9.10 0.61 10.60
C ASN A 167 -10.53 0.29 11.07
N LEU A 168 -11.24 1.24 11.66
CA LEU A 168 -12.64 1.07 12.05
C LEU A 168 -13.54 0.75 10.85
N ASN A 169 -13.41 1.50 9.76
CA ASN A 169 -14.17 1.25 8.54
C ASN A 169 -13.96 -0.20 8.08
N TRP A 170 -12.71 -0.68 8.06
CA TRP A 170 -12.38 -2.06 7.68
C TRP A 170 -12.92 -3.15 8.62
N PHE A 171 -13.19 -2.84 9.91
CA PHE A 171 -13.85 -3.77 10.84
C PHE A 171 -15.35 -3.90 10.56
N ASP A 172 -16.03 -2.79 10.26
CA ASP A 172 -17.46 -2.79 9.95
C ASP A 172 -17.76 -3.56 8.65
N TYR A 173 -16.75 -3.70 7.79
CA TYR A 173 -16.80 -4.54 6.59
C TYR A 173 -16.32 -5.98 6.83
N ALA A 174 -16.27 -6.49 8.06
CA ALA A 174 -15.97 -7.91 8.30
C ALA A 174 -17.09 -8.83 7.78
N ASP A 175 -18.35 -8.38 7.88
CA ASP A 175 -19.50 -9.03 7.26
C ASP A 175 -19.43 -9.00 5.72
N ALA A 176 -18.55 -8.13 5.19
CA ALA A 176 -17.95 -7.89 3.88
C ALA A 176 -16.92 -8.89 3.30
N ILE A 177 -16.49 -9.93 4.03
CA ILE A 177 -15.42 -10.87 3.58
C ILE A 177 -16.04 -12.22 3.12
N GLY A 178 -15.68 -12.76 1.94
CA GLY A 178 -16.07 -14.14 1.53
C GLY A 178 -17.23 -14.37 0.52
N ARG A 179 -17.72 -13.35 -0.18
CA ARG A 179 -18.64 -13.44 -1.35
C ARG A 179 -17.90 -13.06 -2.64
N GLU A 180 -18.37 -13.52 -3.80
CA GLU A 180 -17.69 -13.38 -5.09
C GLU A 180 -17.40 -11.94 -5.54
N ASP A 181 -18.04 -10.94 -4.94
CA ASP A 181 -17.84 -9.50 -5.17
C ASP A 181 -16.78 -8.86 -4.25
N ARG A 182 -16.15 -9.62 -3.34
CA ARG A 182 -15.32 -9.07 -2.24
C ARG A 182 -13.82 -9.13 -2.49
N VAL A 183 -13.10 -8.33 -1.70
CA VAL A 183 -11.64 -8.26 -1.59
C VAL A 183 -11.17 -9.18 -0.47
N PHE A 184 -10.17 -10.01 -0.73
CA PHE A 184 -9.52 -10.86 0.27
C PHE A 184 -8.21 -10.23 0.76
N PRO A 185 -8.15 -9.66 1.99
CA PRO A 185 -6.93 -9.08 2.52
C PRO A 185 -6.03 -10.12 3.19
N PHE A 186 -4.72 -10.02 2.96
CA PHE A 186 -3.69 -10.80 3.62
C PHE A 186 -2.62 -9.87 4.16
N VAL A 187 -2.17 -10.12 5.39
CA VAL A 187 -1.02 -9.44 5.98
C VAL A 187 0.09 -10.48 6.15
N LEU A 188 1.20 -10.28 5.46
CA LEU A 188 2.41 -11.07 5.61
C LEU A 188 3.46 -10.19 6.28
N THR A 189 3.79 -10.49 7.54
CA THR A 189 4.82 -9.80 8.29
C THR A 189 5.87 -10.77 8.78
N GLY A 190 7.13 -10.35 8.76
CA GLY A 190 8.22 -11.13 9.32
C GLY A 190 8.12 -11.21 10.86
N GLN A 191 8.66 -12.28 11.42
CA GLN A 191 8.81 -12.43 12.88
C GLN A 191 10.13 -11.85 13.41
N SER A 192 11.09 -11.58 12.53
CA SER A 192 12.44 -11.13 12.91
C SER A 192 12.58 -9.64 12.71
N ILE A 193 12.96 -8.95 13.78
CA ILE A 193 13.34 -7.54 13.77
C ILE A 193 14.84 -7.47 13.49
N ASP A 194 15.26 -6.56 12.60
CA ASP A 194 16.68 -6.20 12.53
C ASP A 194 17.07 -5.47 13.82
N ARG A 195 17.53 -6.24 14.80
CA ARG A 195 17.91 -5.73 16.13
C ARG A 195 18.96 -4.63 16.03
N LYS A 196 19.92 -4.72 15.09
CA LYS A 196 20.95 -3.68 14.92
C LYS A 196 20.35 -2.33 14.55
N PHE A 197 19.27 -2.32 13.79
CA PHE A 197 18.57 -1.10 13.41
C PHE A 197 17.56 -0.68 14.48
N TYR A 198 16.75 -1.62 14.98
CA TYR A 198 15.63 -1.31 15.86
C TYR A 198 16.00 -1.03 17.32
N ASP A 199 17.10 -1.61 17.83
CA ASP A 199 17.58 -1.35 19.20
C ASP A 199 17.94 0.15 19.40
N HIS A 200 18.25 0.87 18.31
CA HIS A 200 18.52 2.30 18.31
C HIS A 200 17.31 3.18 17.99
N VAL A 201 16.19 2.56 17.60
CA VAL A 201 14.99 3.21 17.08
C VAL A 201 13.85 3.16 18.09
N ASN A 202 13.69 2.02 18.77
CA ASN A 202 12.66 1.80 19.76
C ASN A 202 13.20 0.90 20.87
N ALA A 203 13.41 1.45 22.07
CA ALA A 203 13.94 0.69 23.21
C ALA A 203 13.02 -0.46 23.67
N TYR A 204 11.78 -0.51 23.17
CA TYR A 204 10.76 -1.50 23.52
C TYR A 204 10.92 -2.87 22.81
N THR A 205 11.83 -3.02 21.85
CA THR A 205 12.05 -4.33 21.16
C THR A 205 13.10 -5.21 21.84
N GLY A 206 13.62 -4.78 22.99
CA GLY A 206 14.62 -5.49 23.79
C GLY A 206 14.05 -6.45 24.84
N GLU A 207 13.05 -7.26 24.48
CA GLU A 207 12.70 -8.48 25.23
C GLU A 207 13.33 -9.73 24.58
#